data_AF-A0A2R6R1J7-F1
#
_entry.id   AF-A0A2R6R1J7-F1
#
_cell.length_a   1.000
_cell.length_b   1.000
_cell.length_c   1.000
_cell.angle_alpha   90.00
_cell.angle_beta   90.00
_cell.angle_gamma   90.00
#
_symmetry.space_group_name_H-M   'P 1'
#
loop_
_entity.id
_entity.type
_entity.pdbx_description
1 polymer ?
#
loop_
_entity_poly.entity_id
_entity_poly.type
_entity_poly.pdbx_seq_one_letter_code
_entity_poly.pdbx_strand_id
1 'polypeptide(L)'
;MSASASYLARRAVQKERVRILYRRALKDTLNWAVHRHLFYQDASELREKFDANKNVEGIETIERLIADGEAAYNKWRHPDPYIGKYYRKSFISP
;
A
#
# COMPACT_ATOMS: atom_id res chain seq x y z
N MET A 1 1.49 -8.89 31.83
CA MET A 1 2.39 -8.26 30.83
C MET A 1 2.20 -8.75 29.39
N SER A 2 1.67 -9.96 29.15
CA SER A 2 1.47 -10.53 27.79
C SER A 2 0.54 -9.74 26.84
N ALA A 3 -0.57 -9.17 27.35
CA ALA A 3 -1.56 -8.49 26.51
C ALA A 3 -1.05 -7.19 25.85
N SER A 4 -0.22 -6.40 26.55
CA SER A 4 0.36 -5.16 26.01
C SER A 4 1.38 -5.44 24.90
N ALA A 5 2.22 -6.46 25.08
CA ALA A 5 3.18 -6.88 24.05
C ALA A 5 2.47 -7.36 22.76
N SER A 6 1.39 -8.14 22.91
CA SER A 6 0.58 -8.60 21.77
C SER A 6 -0.07 -7.43 21.01
N TYR A 7 -0.61 -6.45 21.73
CA TYR A 7 -1.18 -5.23 21.13
C TYR A 7 -0.14 -4.45 20.31
N LEU A 8 1.04 -4.20 20.89
CA LEU A 8 2.12 -3.48 20.20
C LEU A 8 2.62 -4.22 18.96
N ALA A 9 2.73 -5.55 19.03
CA ALA A 9 3.10 -6.38 17.89
C ALA A 9 2.08 -6.25 16.75
N ARG A 10 0.78 -6.33 17.05
CA ARG A 10 -0.29 -6.12 16.03
C ARG A 10 -0.20 -4.74 15.40
N ARG A 11 -0.03 -3.69 16.21
CA ARG A 11 0.14 -2.32 15.72
C ARG A 11 1.35 -2.17 14.81
N ALA A 12 2.47 -2.82 15.14
CA ALA A 12 3.66 -2.81 14.31
C ALA A 12 3.43 -3.49 12.94
N VAL A 13 2.74 -4.63 12.93
CA VAL A 13 2.36 -5.34 11.69
C VAL A 13 1.41 -4.49 10.85
N GLN A 14 0.37 -3.89 11.45
CA GLN A 14 -0.55 -2.98 10.77
C GLN A 14 0.19 -1.82 10.10
N LYS A 15 1.08 -1.18 10.85
CA LYS A 15 1.90 -0.06 10.35
C LYS A 15 2.74 -0.47 9.15
N GLU A 16 3.34 -1.65 9.19
CA GLU A 16 4.15 -2.14 8.06
C GLU A 16 3.29 -2.48 6.84
N ARG A 17 2.13 -3.12 7.03
CA ARG A 17 1.18 -3.41 5.93
C ARG A 17 0.72 -2.13 5.24
N VAL A 18 0.33 -1.11 6.01
CA VAL A 18 -0.06 0.21 5.47
C VAL A 18 1.09 0.83 4.66
N ARG A 19 2.32 0.79 5.16
CA ARG A 19 3.51 1.32 4.45
C ARG A 19 3.79 0.58 3.15
N ILE A 20 3.69 -0.75 3.16
CA ILE A 20 3.87 -1.58 1.96
C ILE A 20 2.78 -1.25 0.95
N LEU A 21 1.51 -1.20 1.38
CA LEU A 21 0.37 -0.89 0.53
C LEU A 21 0.52 0.49 -0.11
N TYR A 22 0.86 1.53 0.67
CA TYR A 22 1.07 2.88 0.16
C TYR A 22 2.19 2.92 -0.89
N ARG A 23 3.35 2.29 -0.61
CA ARG A 23 4.46 2.23 -1.57
C ARG A 23 4.07 1.53 -2.87
N ARG A 24 3.32 0.43 -2.77
CA ARG A 24 2.83 -0.33 -3.94
C ARG A 24 1.82 0.47 -4.75
N ALA A 25 0.82 1.06 -4.10
CA ALA A 25 -0.20 1.87 -4.74
C ALA A 25 0.40 3.11 -5.42
N LEU A 26 1.36 3.79 -4.78
CA LEU A 26 2.03 4.95 -5.37
C LEU A 26 2.87 4.57 -6.60
N LYS A 27 3.59 3.44 -6.54
CA LYS A 27 4.32 2.92 -7.70
C LYS A 27 3.38 2.58 -8.84
N ASP A 28 2.23 1.97 -8.54
CA ASP A 28 1.28 1.58 -9.57
C ASP A 28 0.57 2.77 -10.20
N THR A 29 0.25 3.79 -9.39
CA THR A 29 -0.21 5.11 -9.87
C THR A 29 0.78 5.70 -10.87
N LEU A 30 2.09 5.60 -10.59
CA LEU A 30 3.12 6.02 -11.54
C LEU A 30 3.15 5.16 -12.81
N ASN A 31 2.93 3.85 -12.70
CA ASN A 31 2.92 2.95 -13.87
C ASN A 31 1.77 3.29 -14.82
N TRP A 32 0.60 3.67 -14.29
CA TRP A 32 -0.55 4.11 -15.08
C TRP A 32 -0.35 5.49 -15.73
N ALA A 33 0.39 6.38 -15.08
CA ALA A 33 0.56 7.75 -15.53
C ALA A 33 1.53 7.84 -16.73
N VAL A 34 0.98 8.08 -17.92
CA VAL A 34 1.77 8.36 -19.14
C VAL A 34 2.61 9.64 -19.00
N HIS A 35 2.10 10.62 -18.25
CA HIS A 35 2.77 11.90 -18.00
C HIS A 35 2.84 12.24 -16.52
N ARG A 36 3.93 12.94 -16.13
CA ARG A 36 4.23 13.30 -14.74
C ARG A 36 3.17 14.20 -14.08
N HIS A 37 2.51 15.08 -14.84
CA HIS A 37 1.53 16.00 -14.26
C HIS A 37 0.27 15.27 -13.77
N LEU A 38 -0.20 14.24 -14.50
CA LEU A 38 -1.30 13.37 -14.08
C LEU A 38 -0.93 12.61 -12.80
N PHE A 39 0.30 12.06 -12.78
CA PHE A 39 0.81 11.37 -11.59
C PHE A 39 0.77 12.23 -10.33
N TYR A 40 1.13 13.52 -10.39
CA TYR A 40 1.14 14.36 -9.18
C TYR A 40 -0.26 14.54 -8.59
N GLN A 41 -1.27 14.71 -9.43
CA GLN A 41 -2.65 14.82 -8.98
C GLN A 41 -3.10 13.49 -8.34
N ASP A 42 -2.95 12.37 -9.07
CA ASP A 42 -3.38 11.06 -8.58
C ASP A 42 -2.62 10.63 -7.30
N ALA A 43 -1.33 10.98 -7.20
CA ALA A 43 -0.52 10.72 -6.01
C ALA A 43 -0.96 11.56 -4.80
N SER A 44 -1.40 12.80 -5.03
CA SER A 44 -1.97 13.65 -3.98
C SER A 44 -3.30 13.07 -3.49
N GLU A 45 -4.20 12.72 -4.40
CA GLU A 45 -5.49 12.09 -4.07
C GLU A 45 -5.30 10.74 -3.35
N LEU A 46 -4.32 9.95 -3.77
CA LEU A 46 -3.94 8.72 -3.07
C LEU A 46 -3.48 9.05 -1.64
N ARG A 47 -2.63 10.06 -1.45
CA ARG A 47 -2.14 10.44 -0.13
C ARG A 47 -3.28 10.91 0.78
N GLU A 48 -4.21 11.71 0.26
CA GLU A 48 -5.38 12.17 1.00
C GLU A 48 -6.25 11.02 1.50
N LYS A 49 -6.45 9.97 0.69
CA LYS A 49 -7.18 8.76 1.10
C LYS A 49 -6.52 8.04 2.29
N PHE A 50 -5.19 7.97 2.31
CA PHE A 50 -4.44 7.42 3.45
C PHE A 50 -4.49 8.34 4.67
N ASP A 51 -4.30 9.65 4.46
CA ASP A 51 -4.28 10.64 5.53
C ASP A 51 -5.65 10.79 6.22
N ALA A 52 -6.76 10.63 5.49
CA ALA A 52 -8.11 10.62 6.04
C ALA A 52 -8.31 9.57 7.15
N ASN A 53 -7.55 8.47 7.11
CA ASN A 53 -7.68 7.35 8.04
C ASN A 53 -6.50 7.25 9.04
N LYS A 54 -5.55 8.19 9.02
CA LYS A 54 -4.29 8.08 9.79
C LYS A 54 -4.48 8.06 11.32
N ASN A 55 -5.58 8.64 11.80
CA ASN A 55 -5.90 8.80 13.22
C ASN A 55 -6.86 7.72 13.75
N VAL A 56 -7.18 6.69 12.96
CA VAL A 56 -8.00 5.58 13.43
C VAL A 56 -7.18 4.75 14.43
N GLU A 57 -7.77 4.45 15.60
CA GLU A 57 -7.10 3.72 16.68
C GLU A 57 -7.59 2.28 16.86
N GLY A 58 -8.83 1.98 16.48
CA GLY A 58 -9.43 0.66 16.66
C GLY A 58 -8.74 -0.41 15.81
N ILE A 59 -8.17 -1.44 16.46
CA ILE A 59 -7.42 -2.52 15.79
C ILE A 59 -8.24 -3.17 14.68
N GLU A 60 -9.46 -3.62 14.99
CA GLU A 60 -10.32 -4.33 14.03
C GLU A 60 -10.76 -3.41 12.88
N THR A 61 -11.03 -2.14 13.18
CA THR A 61 -11.34 -1.13 12.17
C THR A 61 -10.18 -0.96 11.19
N ILE A 62 -8.95 -0.96 11.70
CA ILE A 62 -7.74 -0.79 10.88
C ILE A 62 -7.47 -2.03 10.05
N GLU A 63 -7.68 -3.23 10.60
CA GLU A 63 -7.58 -4.47 9.81
C GLU A 63 -8.55 -4.45 8.63
N ARG A 64 -9.81 -4.04 8.86
CA ARG A 64 -10.79 -3.90 7.78
C ARG A 64 -10.37 -2.86 6.75
N LEU A 65 -9.92 -1.68 7.18
CA LEU A 65 -9.44 -0.63 6.27
C LEU A 65 -8.23 -1.07 5.43
N ILE A 66 -7.30 -1.83 6.03
CA ILE A 66 -6.17 -2.42 5.30
C ILE A 66 -6.68 -3.43 4.27
N ALA A 67 -7.61 -4.32 4.65
CA ALA A 67 -8.18 -5.31 3.74
C ALA A 67 -8.92 -4.66 2.57
N ASP A 68 -9.72 -3.64 2.83
CA ASP A 68 -10.45 -2.87 1.80
C ASP A 68 -9.47 -2.16 0.86
N GLY A 69 -8.40 -1.57 1.42
CA GLY A 69 -7.34 -0.94 0.64
C GLY A 69 -6.54 -1.93 -0.22
N GLU A 70 -6.22 -3.11 0.31
CA GLU A 70 -5.56 -4.20 -0.42
C GLU A 70 -6.45 -4.73 -1.55
N ALA A 71 -7.75 -4.89 -1.31
CA ALA A 71 -8.72 -5.30 -2.32
C ALA A 71 -8.86 -4.25 -3.45
N ALA A 72 -8.98 -2.98 -3.08
CA ALA A 72 -9.02 -1.88 -4.04
C ALA A 72 -7.74 -1.80 -4.88
N TYR A 73 -6.57 -1.90 -4.25
CA TYR A 73 -5.28 -1.95 -4.95
C TYR A 73 -5.24 -3.13 -5.94
N ASN A 74 -5.60 -4.34 -5.50
CA ASN A 74 -5.57 -5.53 -6.34
C ASN A 74 -6.49 -5.42 -7.56
N LYS A 75 -7.66 -4.79 -7.41
CA LYS A 75 -8.63 -4.57 -8.49
C LYS A 75 -8.09 -3.66 -9.59
N TRP A 76 -7.31 -2.64 -9.23
CA TRP A 76 -6.84 -1.60 -10.14
C TRP A 76 -5.36 -1.71 -10.50
N ARG A 77 -4.73 -2.85 -10.20
CA ARG A 77 -3.33 -3.08 -10.53
C ARG A 77 -3.07 -2.98 -12.02
N HIS A 78 -1.97 -2.33 -12.39
CA HIS A 78 -1.49 -2.32 -13.76
C HIS A 78 -1.20 -3.76 -14.23
N PRO A 79 -1.74 -4.21 -15.38
CA PRO A 79 -1.56 -5.59 -15.87
C PRO A 79 -0.11 -5.91 -16.25
N ASP A 80 0.66 -4.91 -16.67
CA ASP A 80 2.08 -5.01 -17.01
C ASP A 80 2.92 -3.93 -16.30
N PRO A 81 3.20 -4.07 -14.99
CA PRO A 81 3.81 -2.99 -14.21
C PRO A 81 5.27 -2.76 -14.62
N TYR A 82 5.76 -1.52 -14.54
CA TYR A 82 7.15 -1.22 -14.85
C TYR A 82 8.12 -1.94 -13.88
N ILE A 83 8.90 -2.86 -14.43
CA ILE A 83 10.00 -3.55 -13.76
C ILE A 83 11.30 -2.91 -14.24
N GLY A 84 11.97 -2.16 -13.35
CA GLY A 84 13.26 -1.56 -13.68
C GLY A 84 14.26 -2.63 -14.14
N LYS A 85 15.09 -2.30 -15.14
CA LYS A 85 15.98 -3.26 -15.83
C LYS A 85 16.86 -4.11 -14.88
N TYR A 86 17.19 -3.58 -13.70
CA TYR A 86 18.03 -4.24 -12.69
C TYR A 86 17.26 -4.99 -11.59
N TYR A 87 15.92 -5.01 -11.64
CA TYR A 87 15.05 -5.64 -10.62
C TYR A 87 14.55 -7.04 -11.01
N ARG A 88 15.20 -7.72 -11.96
CA ARG A 88 14.96 -9.16 -12.20
C ARG A 88 15.76 -9.99 -11.19
N LYS A 89 15.37 -9.98 -9.91
CA LYS A 89 15.78 -11.04 -8.97
C LYS A 89 15.01 -12.31 -9.34
N SER A 90 15.67 -13.18 -10.10
CA SER A 90 15.59 -14.65 -10.09
C SER A 90 14.29 -15.31 -9.57
N PHE A 91 13.15 -15.04 -10.20
CA PHE A 91 11.92 -15.83 -10.02
C PHE A 91 11.49 -16.52 -11.32
N ILE A 92 12.46 -16.88 -12.16
CA ILE A 92 12.25 -17.87 -13.23
C ILE A 92 13.47 -18.77 -13.24
N SER A 93 13.32 -19.93 -12.61
CA SER A 93 13.87 -21.22 -13.01
C SER A 93 12.97 -22.32 -12.44
N PRO A 94 12.85 -23.46 -13.14
CA PRO A 94 11.66 -24.33 -13.19
C PRO A 94 11.28 -25.01 -11.88
#